data_AF-A0AAW9QQY4-F1
#
_entry.id   AF-A0AAW9QQY4-F1
#
_cell.length_a   1.000
_cell.length_b   1.000
_cell.length_c   1.000
_cell.angle_alpha   90.00
_cell.angle_beta   90.00
_cell.angle_gamma   90.00
#
_symmetry.space_group_name_H-M   'P 1'
#
loop_
_entity.id
_entity.type
_entity.pdbx_description
1 polymer ?
#
loop_
_entity_poly.entity_id
_entity_poly.type
_entity_poly.pdbx_seq_one_letter_code
_entity_poly.pdbx_strand_id
1 'polypeptide(L)' 'MTLSELLPGQTAIVPEILESRYGQGLANRLEAMGIISNKPVRYFGKRVSAAPYAFASV' A
#
# COMPACT_ATOMS: atom_id res chain seq x y z
N MET A 1 0.61 6.36 11.73
CA MET A 1 0.79 6.82 10.34
C MET A 1 0.23 5.77 9.41
N THR A 2 -0.58 6.18 8.44
CA THR A 2 -1.23 5.30 7.45
C THR A 2 -0.70 5.62 6.05
N LEU A 3 -0.80 4.67 5.11
CA LEU A 3 -0.39 4.89 3.72
C LEU A 3 -1.11 6.07 3.05
N SER A 4 -2.31 6.42 3.53
CA SER A 4 -3.11 7.56 3.08
C SER A 4 -2.49 8.94 3.41
N GLU A 5 -1.56 9.00 4.35
CA GLU A 5 -0.89 10.25 4.78
C GLU A 5 0.42 10.50 4.01
N LEU A 6 0.82 9.58 3.11
CA LEU A 6 2.02 9.75 2.30
C LEU A 6 1.85 10.84 1.24
N LEU A 7 2.91 11.62 1.04
CA LEU A 7 3.01 12.57 -0.06
C LEU A 7 3.51 11.87 -1.32
N PRO A 8 3.08 12.29 -2.53
CA PRO A 8 3.60 11.73 -3.78
C PRO A 8 5.13 11.80 -3.82
N GLY A 9 5.78 10.69 -4.13
CA GLY A 9 7.22 10.55 -4.17
C GLY A 9 7.86 10.08 -2.85
N GLN A 10 7.14 10.10 -1.72
CA GLN A 10 7.65 9.56 -0.46
C GLN A 10 7.73 8.03 -0.48
N THR A 11 8.73 7.52 0.22
CA THR A 11 8.93 6.10 0.46
C THR A 11 8.63 5.83 1.93
N ALA A 12 7.88 4.77 2.21
CA ALA A 12 7.61 4.32 3.56
C ALA A 12 7.79 2.81 3.67
N ILE A 13 8.21 2.37 4.84
CA ILE A 13 8.23 0.95 5.19
C ILE A 13 6.84 0.62 5.72
N VAL A 14 6.24 -0.46 5.21
CA VAL A 14 4.97 -0.98 5.75
C VAL A 14 5.32 -1.96 6.86
N PRO A 15 5.25 -1.60 8.15
CA PRO A 15 5.67 -2.50 9.22
C PRO A 15 4.75 -3.72 9.34
N GLU A 16 3.45 -3.52 9.13
CA GLU A 16 2.43 -4.54 9.28
C GLU A 16 1.21 -4.21 8.42
N ILE A 17 0.62 -5.24 7.81
CA ILE A 17 -0.68 -5.13 7.15
C ILE A 17 -1.72 -5.61 8.16
N LEU A 18 -2.36 -4.65 8.85
CA LEU A 18 -3.45 -4.97 9.76
C LEU A 18 -4.61 -5.55 8.95
N GLU A 19 -5.02 -6.76 9.27
CA GLU A 19 -6.17 -7.38 8.65
C GLU A 19 -7.41 -6.53 8.91
N SER A 20 -7.97 -5.99 7.83
CA SER A 20 -9.25 -5.31 7.87
C SER A 20 -10.35 -6.31 8.28
N ARG A 21 -11.51 -5.80 8.71
CA ARG A 21 -12.76 -6.57 8.90
C ARG A 21 -13.17 -7.48 7.72
N TYR A 22 -12.51 -7.35 6.56
CA TYR A 22 -12.68 -8.16 5.36
C TYR A 22 -11.68 -9.35 5.26
N GLY A 23 -10.84 -9.57 6.27
CA GLY A 23 -9.93 -10.71 6.41
C GLY A 23 -8.76 -10.75 5.42
N GLN A 24 -8.20 -11.96 5.25
CA GLN A 24 -7.02 -12.26 4.42
C GLN A 24 -7.10 -11.76 2.97
N GLY A 25 -8.31 -11.57 2.42
CA GLY A 25 -8.49 -11.20 1.02
C GLY A 25 -7.89 -9.83 0.66
N LEU A 26 -7.84 -8.91 1.61
CA LEU A 26 -7.21 -7.61 1.43
C LEU A 26 -5.67 -7.72 1.48
N ALA A 27 -5.14 -8.52 2.41
CA ALA A 27 -3.71 -8.83 2.49
C ALA A 27 -3.21 -9.48 1.20
N ASN A 28 -3.92 -10.50 0.69
CA ASN A 28 -3.57 -11.18 -0.56
C ASN A 28 -3.58 -10.23 -1.78
N ARG A 29 -4.50 -9.26 -1.82
CA ARG A 29 -4.51 -8.25 -2.89
C ARG A 29 -3.35 -7.28 -2.78
N LEU A 30 -3.00 -6.85 -1.57
CA LEU A 30 -1.84 -5.98 -1.35
C LEU A 30 -0.55 -6.70 -1.75
N GLU A 31 -0.39 -7.96 -1.35
CA GLU A 31 0.74 -8.79 -1.77
C GLU A 31 0.81 -8.98 -3.29
N ALA A 32 -0.33 -9.26 -3.95
CA ALA A 32 -0.40 -9.37 -5.41
C ALA A 32 -0.04 -8.06 -6.14
N MET A 33 -0.17 -6.91 -5.47
CA MET A 33 0.29 -5.60 -5.97
C MET A 33 1.74 -5.28 -5.59
N GLY A 34 2.45 -6.21 -4.93
CA GLY A 34 3.83 -6.04 -4.47
C GLY A 34 3.96 -5.25 -3.17
N ILE A 35 2.85 -4.96 -2.47
CA ILE A 35 2.85 -4.31 -1.17
C ILE A 35 2.99 -5.41 -0.11
N ILE A 36 4.20 -5.63 0.36
CA ILE A 36 4.56 -6.70 1.29
C ILE A 36 5.01 -6.06 2.61
N SER A 37 4.63 -6.67 3.73
CA SER A 37 5.11 -6.26 5.05
C SER A 37 6.64 -6.23 5.10
N ASN A 38 7.16 -5.23 5.81
CA ASN A 38 8.57 -4.93 5.99
C ASN A 38 9.35 -4.61 4.70
N LYS A 39 8.65 -4.32 3.59
CA LYS A 39 9.28 -3.79 2.38
C LYS A 39 9.01 -2.29 2.21
N PRO A 40 9.98 -1.54 1.66
CA PRO A 40 9.76 -0.15 1.29
C PRO A 40 8.79 -0.07 0.12
N VAL A 41 7.82 0.83 0.24
CA VAL A 41 6.82 1.11 -0.77
C VAL A 41 6.91 2.59 -1.12
N ARG A 42 6.97 2.89 -2.42
CA ARG A 42 6.93 4.27 -2.90
C ARG A 42 5.51 4.65 -3.30
N TYR A 43 5.01 5.75 -2.75
CA TYR A 43 3.72 6.29 -3.12
C TYR A 43 3.86 7.22 -4.32
N PHE A 44 3.11 6.97 -5.39
CA PHE A 44 3.15 7.77 -6.61
C PHE A 44 2.03 8.81 -6.69
N GLY A 45 1.07 8.76 -5.76
CA GLY A 45 -0.08 9.67 -5.74
C GLY A 45 -1.42 8.97 -5.92
N LYS A 46 -2.48 9.77 -5.81
CA LYS A 46 -3.86 9.33 -5.94
C LYS A 46 -4.22 9.24 -7.42
N ARG A 47 -4.73 8.09 -7.88
CA ARG A 47 -5.23 7.92 -9.25
C ARG A 47 -6.74 8.08 -9.29
N VAL A 48 -7.24 8.70 -10.36
CA VAL A 48 -8.67 8.74 -10.70
C VAL A 48 -9.01 7.46 -11.48
N SER A 49 -8.92 6.31 -10.81
CA SER A 49 -9.17 4.98 -11.39
C SER A 49 -9.73 4.06 -10.31
N ALA A 50 -10.22 2.88 -10.70
CA ALA A 50 -10.76 1.85 -9.81
C ALA A 50 -9.83 1.49 -8.63
N ALA A 51 -8.52 1.73 -8.77
CA ALA A 51 -7.57 1.77 -7.66
C ALA A 51 -7.23 3.23 -7.32
N PRO A 52 -7.72 3.77 -6.18
CA PRO A 52 -7.53 5.18 -5.84
C PRO A 52 -6.08 5.55 -5.51
N TYR A 53 -5.19 4.59 -5.26
CA TYR A 53 -3.80 4.84 -4.87
C TYR A 53 -2.82 4.02 -5.72
N ALA A 54 -1.71 4.64 -6.14
CA ALA A 54 -0.65 3.98 -6.89
C ALA A 54 0.61 3.80 -6.04
N PHE A 55 1.08 2.55 -5.95
CA PHE A 55 2.26 2.15 -5.20
C PHE A 55 3.13 1.21 -6.04
N ALA A 56 4.43 1.16 -5.79
CA ALA A 56 5.32 0.13 -6.32
C ALA A 56 6.35 -0.30 -5.27
N SER A 57 6.69 -1.59 -5.29
CA SER A 57 7.87 -2.12 -4.59
C SER A 57 9.12 -1.59 -5.28
N VAL A 58 10.05 -1.07 -4.48
CA VAL A 58 11.40 -0.70 -4.94
C VAL A 58 12.34 -1.86 -4.69
#